data_AF-A0A950GZ02-F1
#
_entry.id   AF-A0A950GZ02-F1
#
_cell.length_a   1.000
_cell.length_b   1.000
_cell.length_c   1.000
_cell.angle_alpha   90.00
_cell.angle_beta   90.00
_cell.angle_gamma   90.00
#
_symmetry.space_group_name_H-M   'P 1'
#
loop_
_entity.id
_entity.type
_entity.pdbx_description
1 polymer ?
#
loop_
_entity_poly.entity_id
_entity_poly.type
_entity_poly.pdbx_seq_one_letter_code
_entity_poly.pdbx_strand_id
1 'polypeptide(L)'
;MPDSLQSSLKIAGAGLEAQSLRLRIISENIANAQSTAATPGGDPYTRQTIAFGNELDRASGLNLVQVKSIGADQTPFRVEHDPG
;
A
#
# COMPACT_ATOMS: atom_id res chain seq x y z
N MET A 1 14.56 19.34 25.13
CA MET A 1 14.87 18.45 24.00
C MET A 1 13.92 17.28 24.13
N PRO A 2 13.06 16.96 23.15
CA PRO A 2 12.31 15.70 23.19
C PRO A 2 13.31 14.55 23.36
N ASP A 3 12.96 13.56 24.17
CA ASP A 3 13.82 12.40 24.44
C ASP A 3 14.18 11.72 23.09
N SER A 4 15.47 11.64 22.79
CA SER A 4 15.97 11.15 21.50
C SER A 4 15.62 9.68 21.27
N LEU A 5 15.56 8.90 22.35
CA LEU A 5 15.15 7.50 22.30
C LEU A 5 13.66 7.39 21.94
N GLN A 6 12.80 8.15 22.62
CA GLN A 6 11.36 8.16 22.32
C GLN A 6 11.08 8.62 20.89
N SER A 7 11.81 9.63 20.42
CA SER A 7 11.70 10.14 19.05
C SER A 7 12.10 9.07 18.02
N SER A 8 13.19 8.35 18.27
CA SER A 8 13.66 7.27 17.40
C SER A 8 12.66 6.11 17.36
N LEU A 9 12.08 5.74 18.51
CA LEU A 9 11.05 4.70 18.59
C LEU A 9 9.78 5.08 17.82
N LYS A 10 9.34 6.35 17.91
CA LYS A 10 8.18 6.84 17.15
C LYS A 10 8.42 6.78 15.63
N ILE A 11 9.59 7.22 15.18
CA ILE A 11 9.96 7.17 13.75
C ILE A 11 10.01 5.71 13.27
N ALA A 12 10.65 4.83 14.04
CA ALA A 12 10.73 3.41 13.72
C ALA A 12 9.35 2.75 13.67
N GLY A 13 8.46 3.07 14.62
CA GLY A 13 7.08 2.58 14.65
C GLY A 13 6.28 2.98 13.41
N ALA A 14 6.30 4.27 13.06
CA ALA A 14 5.64 4.78 11.86
C ALA A 14 6.19 4.11 10.58
N GLY A 15 7.51 3.92 10.51
CA GLY A 15 8.15 3.19 9.41
C GLY A 15 7.71 1.73 9.33
N LEU A 16 7.63 1.03 10.46
CA LEU A 16 7.22 -0.37 10.52
C LEU A 16 5.76 -0.54 10.10
N GLU A 17 4.87 0.34 10.54
CA GLU A 17 3.46 0.33 10.15
C GLU A 17 3.29 0.55 8.63
N ALA A 18 3.98 1.55 8.09
CA ALA A 18 3.97 1.82 6.66
C ALA A 18 4.47 0.62 5.83
N GLN A 19 5.52 -0.07 6.29
CA GLN A 19 6.04 -1.26 5.62
C GLN A 19 5.14 -2.48 5.79
N SER A 20 4.51 -2.65 6.95
CA SER A 20 3.54 -3.73 7.18
C SER A 20 2.37 -3.62 6.20
N LEU A 21 1.83 -2.41 6.02
CA LEU A 21 0.76 -2.19 5.04
C LEU A 21 1.25 -2.39 3.60
N ARG A 22 2.48 -1.97 3.27
CA ARG A 22 3.08 -2.25 1.96
C ARG A 22 3.10 -3.74 1.65
N LEU A 23 3.58 -4.55 2.60
CA LEU A 23 3.65 -5.99 2.45
C LEU A 23 2.25 -6.60 2.30
N ARG A 24 1.26 -6.12 3.04
CA ARG A 24 -0.13 -6.54 2.89
C ARG A 24 -0.65 -6.29 1.46
N ILE A 25 -0.49 -5.08 0.94
CA ILE A 25 -0.95 -4.73 -0.42
C ILE A 25 -0.22 -5.56 -1.48
N ILE A 26 1.09 -5.81 -1.31
CA ILE A 26 1.84 -6.70 -2.21
C ILE A 26 1.26 -8.12 -2.17
N SER A 27 0.99 -8.65 -0.99
CA SER A 27 0.40 -9.99 -0.84
C SER A 27 -0.99 -10.09 -1.46
N GLU A 28 -1.85 -9.08 -1.25
CA GLU A 28 -3.19 -9.01 -1.86
C GLU A 28 -3.09 -8.98 -3.40
N ASN A 29 -2.15 -8.20 -3.94
CA ASN A 29 -1.90 -8.14 -5.37
C ASN A 29 -1.42 -9.47 -5.94
N ILE A 30 -0.49 -10.16 -5.27
CA ILE A 30 0.03 -11.46 -5.72
C ILE A 30 -1.08 -12.50 -5.68
N ALA A 31 -1.86 -12.55 -4.58
CA ALA A 31 -2.91 -13.54 -4.40
C ALA A 31 -4.02 -13.43 -5.46
N ASN A 32 -4.32 -12.21 -5.92
CA ASN A 32 -5.40 -11.95 -6.87
C ASN A 32 -4.92 -11.62 -8.29
N ALA A 33 -3.61 -11.73 -8.59
CA ALA A 33 -3.03 -11.33 -9.87
C ALA A 33 -3.64 -12.05 -11.09
N GLN A 34 -4.16 -13.26 -10.89
CA GLN A 34 -4.78 -14.10 -11.93
C GLN A 34 -6.30 -14.21 -11.75
N SER A 35 -6.91 -13.43 -10.85
CA SER A 35 -8.34 -13.47 -10.60
C SER A 35 -9.10 -12.76 -11.72
N THR A 36 -10.00 -13.51 -12.36
CA THR A 36 -10.95 -12.99 -13.33
C THR A 36 -12.22 -12.47 -12.65
N ALA A 37 -13.13 -11.90 -13.42
CA ALA A 37 -14.39 -11.42 -12.91
C ALA A 37 -15.24 -12.53 -12.30
N ALA A 38 -15.87 -12.25 -11.16
CA ALA A 38 -16.79 -13.19 -10.50
C ALA A 38 -18.11 -13.40 -11.27
N THR A 39 -18.42 -12.53 -12.23
CA THR A 39 -19.64 -12.59 -13.04
C THR A 39 -19.30 -12.42 -14.53
N PRO A 40 -20.09 -13.01 -15.44
CA PRO A 40 -19.92 -12.80 -16.88
C PRO A 40 -19.99 -11.30 -17.22
N GLY A 41 -18.96 -10.79 -17.90
CA GLY A 41 -18.88 -9.39 -18.31
C GLY A 41 -18.42 -8.41 -17.22
N GLY A 42 -18.05 -8.89 -16.03
CA GLY A 42 -17.41 -8.06 -15.00
C GLY A 42 -15.93 -7.82 -15.27
N ASP A 43 -15.33 -6.96 -14.46
CA ASP A 43 -13.90 -6.65 -14.51
C ASP A 43 -13.08 -7.64 -13.67
N PRO A 44 -11.86 -8.01 -14.10
CA PRO A 44 -10.93 -8.80 -13.31
C PRO A 44 -10.35 -7.99 -12.14
N TYR A 45 -9.56 -8.63 -11.28
CA TYR A 45 -8.90 -7.93 -10.18
C TYR A 45 -8.01 -6.80 -10.69
N THR A 46 -8.17 -5.62 -10.10
CA THR A 46 -7.33 -4.45 -10.39
C THR A 46 -6.27 -4.30 -9.32
N ARG A 47 -5.00 -4.25 -9.75
CA ARG A 47 -3.85 -4.06 -8.86
C ARG A 47 -4.05 -2.85 -7.95
N GLN A 48 -3.81 -3.02 -6.67
CA GLN A 48 -3.78 -1.95 -5.69
C GLN A 48 -2.39 -1.29 -5.65
N THR A 49 -2.37 0.02 -5.53
CA THR A 49 -1.17 0.85 -5.38
C THR A 49 -1.19 1.55 -4.01
N ILE A 50 -0.02 1.81 -3.44
CA ILE A 50 0.10 2.48 -2.14
C ILE A 50 0.99 3.72 -2.29
N ALA A 51 0.49 4.85 -1.80
CA ALA A 51 1.21 6.12 -1.77
C ALA A 51 1.56 6.48 -0.33
N PHE A 52 2.82 6.79 -0.09
CA PHE A 52 3.30 7.27 1.21
C PHE A 52 3.43 8.80 1.20
N GLY A 53 3.28 9.40 2.37
CA GLY A 53 3.48 10.83 2.59
C GLY A 53 4.26 11.07 3.88
N ASN A 54 4.89 12.24 3.97
CA ASN A 54 5.48 12.71 5.21
C ASN A 54 4.45 13.61 5.92
N GLU A 55 4.27 13.41 7.22
CA GLU A 55 3.46 14.28 8.07
C GLU A 55 4.28 14.77 9.25
N LEU A 56 4.15 16.08 9.53
CA LEU A 56 4.69 16.68 10.74
C LEU A 56 3.71 16.43 11.89
N ASP A 57 4.09 15.56 12.82
CA ASP A 57 3.37 15.41 14.08
C ASP A 57 3.61 16.66 14.92
N ARG A 58 2.61 17.54 14.99
CA ARG A 58 2.69 18.81 15.70
C ARG A 58 2.89 18.65 17.20
N ALA A 59 2.52 17.52 17.79
CA ALA A 59 2.68 17.26 19.21
C ALA A 59 4.14 16.92 19.56
N SER A 60 4.86 16.24 18.67
CA SER A 60 6.25 15.83 18.89
C SER A 60 7.28 16.64 18.11
N GLY A 61 6.85 17.41 17.10
CA GLY A 61 7.73 18.11 16.16
C GLY A 61 8.47 17.18 15.20
N LEU A 62 8.08 15.90 15.11
CA LEU A 62 8.74 14.90 14.29
C LEU A 62 8.09 14.80 12.91
N ASN A 63 8.92 14.59 11.89
CA ASN A 63 8.46 14.19 10.56
C ASN A 63 8.33 12.67 10.54
N LEU A 64 7.10 12.18 10.40
CA LEU A 64 6.78 10.76 10.33
C LEU A 64 6.36 10.39 8.92
N VAL A 65 6.56 9.13 8.54
CA VAL A 65 5.98 8.57 7.32
C VAL A 65 4.59 8.03 7.64
N GLN A 66 3.66 8.24 6.72
CA GLN A 66 2.33 7.69 6.80
C GLN A 66 1.84 7.24 5.43
N VAL A 67 0.76 6.49 5.45
CA VAL A 67 0.07 6.05 4.23
C VAL A 67 -0.87 7.17 3.82
N LYS A 68 -0.61 7.78 2.67
CA LYS A 68 -1.43 8.87 2.13
C LYS A 68 -2.71 8.33 1.50
N SER A 69 -2.60 7.24 0.73
CA SER A 69 -3.73 6.63 0.04
C SER A 69 -3.39 5.24 -0.49
N ILE A 70 -4.42 4.41 -0.63
CA ILE A 70 -4.39 3.19 -1.45
C ILE A 70 -5.24 3.47 -2.70
N GLY A 71 -4.65 3.30 -3.87
CA GLY A 71 -5.29 3.51 -5.17
C GLY A 71 -5.46 2.22 -5.95
N ALA A 72 -6.15 2.31 -7.08
CA ALA A 72 -6.22 1.25 -8.08
C ALA A 72 -5.32 1.63 -9.27
N ASP A 73 -4.68 0.63 -9.87
CA ASP A 73 -3.94 0.79 -11.11
C ASP A 73 -4.91 1.11 -12.25
N GLN A 74 -4.56 2.09 -13.09
CA GLN A 74 -5.40 2.57 -14.20
C GLN A 74 -4.97 1.99 -15.55
N THR A 75 -3.97 1.11 -15.57
CA THR A 75 -3.58 0.41 -16.80
C THR A 75 -4.71 -0.48 -17.30
N PRO A 76 -4.96 -0.55 -18.62
CA PRO A 76 -5.91 -1.49 -19.19
C PRO A 76 -5.63 -2.94 -18.77
N PHE A 77 -6.68 -3.76 -18.66
CA PHE A 77 -6.53 -5.17 -18.31
C PHE A 77 -5.73 -5.93 -19.37
N ARG A 78 -4.85 -6.82 -18.90
CA ARG A 78 -4.11 -7.72 -19.79
C ARG A 78 -5.09 -8.76 -20.36
N VAL A 79 -5.11 -8.87 -21.68
CA VAL A 79 -5.83 -9.94 -22.38
C VAL A 79 -4.84 -11.04 -22.72
N GLU A 80 -5.11 -12.24 -22.25
CA GLU A 80 -4.33 -13.44 -22.52
C GLU A 80 -5.29 -14.49 -23.10
N HIS A 81 -4.93 -15.02 -24.27
CA HIS A 81 -5.66 -16.11 -24.90
C HIS A 81 -4.81 -17.38 -24.74
N ASP A 82 -5.34 -18.38 -24.05
CA ASP A 82 -4.77 -19.73 -23.98
C ASP A 82 -5.58 -20.67 -24.90
N PRO A 83 -5.34 -20.67 -26.22
CA PRO A 83 -5.83 -21.71 -27.10
C PRO A 83 -4.96 -22.95 -26.90
N GLY A 84 -5.46 -23.89 -26.11
CA GLY A 84 -4.98 -25.27 -26.09
C GLY A 84 -5.51 -26.08 -27.25
#